data_AF-G5QKC9-F1
#
_entry.id   AF-G5QKC9-F1
#
_cell.length_a   1.000
_cell.length_b   1.000
_cell.length_c   1.000
_cell.angle_alpha   90.00
_cell.angle_beta   90.00
_cell.angle_gamma   90.00
#
_symmetry.space_group_name_H-M   'P 1'
#
loop_
_entity.id
_entity.type
_entity.pdbx_description
1 polymer ?
#
loop_
_entity_poly.entity_id
_entity_poly.type
_entity_poly.pdbx_seq_one_letter_code
_entity_poly.pdbx_strand_id
1 'polypeptide(L)'
;MYVFKALAGIVLALVATLAHAERIRDLTSVQGVRENSLIGYGLVVGLDGTGDQTTQTPFTTQTLNNMLSQLGITVPTGTNMQLKNVAAVMVTASYPPFARQGQTIDVVVSSMGNAKSLRGGTLLMTPLKGVDSQVYALAQGNILVGGAGASAGGSSVQVNQLNGGRITNGAIIERELPTQFGAGNTINLQLNDEDFTMAQQITDAINRARGYGSATALDARTVQVRVPSGNSSQVRFLADIQNMEVNVTPQDAKVVINSRTGSVVMNREVTLDSCAVAQGNLSVTVNRQLNVNQPNTPFGGGQTVVTPQTQIDLRQSGGSLQSVRSSANLNSVVRALNALGATPMDLMSILQSMQSAGCLRAKLEII
;
A
#
# COMPACT_ATOMS: atom_id res chain seq x y z
N MET A 1 -43.81 -28.71 -22.55
CA MET A 1 -43.03 -27.61 -23.16
C MET A 1 -42.79 -26.42 -22.22
N TYR A 2 -43.78 -25.98 -21.42
CA TYR A 2 -43.61 -24.88 -20.47
C TYR A 2 -42.62 -25.14 -19.32
N VAL A 3 -42.57 -26.37 -18.80
CA VAL A 3 -41.65 -26.75 -17.71
C VAL A 3 -40.19 -26.73 -18.17
N PHE A 4 -39.89 -27.11 -19.41
CA PHE A 4 -38.54 -27.07 -19.97
C PHE A 4 -38.05 -25.63 -20.18
N LYS A 5 -38.95 -24.71 -20.56
CA LYS A 5 -38.65 -23.27 -20.65
C LYS A 5 -38.40 -22.64 -19.29
N ALA A 6 -39.17 -23.03 -18.27
CA ALA A 6 -38.98 -22.56 -16.90
C ALA A 6 -37.66 -23.08 -16.29
N LEU A 7 -37.33 -24.35 -16.52
CA LEU A 7 -36.07 -24.95 -16.05
C LEU A 7 -34.85 -24.33 -16.75
N ALA A 8 -34.93 -24.07 -18.06
CA ALA A 8 -33.88 -23.38 -18.81
C ALA A 8 -33.67 -21.94 -18.30
N GLY A 9 -34.74 -21.23 -17.93
CA GLY A 9 -34.66 -19.89 -17.33
C GLY A 9 -33.97 -19.88 -15.96
N ILE A 10 -34.23 -20.89 -15.12
CA ILE A 10 -33.59 -21.02 -13.80
C ILE A 10 -32.10 -21.37 -13.95
N VAL A 11 -31.74 -22.24 -14.90
CA VAL A 11 -30.33 -22.56 -15.18
C VAL A 11 -29.58 -21.34 -15.74
N LEU A 12 -30.21 -20.52 -16.58
CA LEU A 12 -29.60 -19.28 -17.09
C LEU A 12 -29.36 -18.24 -15.99
N ALA A 13 -30.25 -18.18 -14.98
CA ALA A 13 -30.10 -17.29 -13.82
C ALA A 13 -28.98 -17.74 -12.86
N LEU A 14 -28.71 -19.04 -12.75
CA LEU A 14 -27.61 -19.59 -11.94
C LEU A 14 -26.22 -19.45 -12.60
N VAL A 15 -26.17 -19.18 -13.91
CA VAL A 15 -24.91 -18.93 -14.66
C VAL A 15 -24.62 -17.42 -14.78
N ALA A 16 -25.40 -16.56 -14.12
CA ALA A 16 -25.01 -15.17 -13.91
C ALA A 16 -23.78 -15.13 -12.99
N THR A 17 -22.62 -15.30 -13.60
CA THR A 17 -21.32 -15.14 -12.96
C THR A 17 -21.31 -13.84 -12.17
N LEU A 18 -20.86 -13.90 -10.91
CA LEU A 18 -20.55 -12.74 -10.09
C LEU A 18 -19.58 -11.83 -10.86
N ALA A 19 -20.11 -10.89 -11.62
CA ALA A 19 -19.32 -9.83 -12.22
C ALA A 19 -18.82 -8.97 -11.05
N HIS A 20 -17.53 -9.04 -10.78
CA HIS A 20 -16.89 -8.17 -9.81
C HIS A 20 -16.79 -6.78 -10.44
N ALA A 21 -17.83 -5.99 -10.23
CA ALA A 21 -17.80 -4.57 -10.47
C ALA A 21 -17.05 -3.90 -9.31
N GLU A 22 -16.00 -3.16 -9.63
CA GLU A 22 -15.34 -2.26 -8.67
C GLU A 22 -15.72 -0.83 -9.00
N ARG A 23 -15.69 0.05 -7.99
CA ARG A 23 -16.00 1.46 -8.20
C ARG A 23 -14.78 2.19 -8.70
N ILE A 24 -14.98 3.19 -9.55
CA ILE A 24 -13.88 4.03 -10.05
C ILE A 24 -13.05 4.64 -8.90
N ARG A 25 -13.67 4.96 -7.74
CA ARG A 25 -12.93 5.45 -6.55
C ARG A 25 -11.93 4.46 -5.95
N ASP A 26 -12.17 3.16 -6.12
CA ASP A 26 -11.32 2.12 -5.55
C ASP A 26 -10.15 1.80 -6.51
N LEU A 27 -10.35 2.10 -7.80
CA LEU A 27 -9.39 1.89 -8.88
C LEU A 27 -8.53 3.12 -9.19
N THR A 28 -8.97 4.31 -8.79
CA THR A 28 -8.33 5.58 -9.19
C THR A 28 -8.21 6.58 -8.05
N SER A 29 -7.21 7.46 -8.17
CA SER A 29 -7.01 8.66 -7.36
C SER A 29 -7.14 9.91 -8.24
N VAL A 30 -7.41 11.07 -7.64
CA VAL A 30 -7.54 12.31 -8.39
C VAL A 30 -6.17 12.99 -8.49
N GLN A 31 -5.73 13.29 -9.71
CA GLN A 31 -4.44 13.97 -9.91
C GLN A 31 -4.41 15.31 -9.16
N GLY A 32 -3.33 15.54 -8.40
CA GLY A 32 -3.13 16.77 -7.64
C GLY A 32 -3.84 16.78 -6.27
N VAL A 33 -4.67 15.78 -5.97
CA VAL A 33 -5.26 15.59 -4.65
C VAL A 33 -4.38 14.63 -3.85
N ARG A 34 -3.36 15.20 -3.21
CA ARG A 34 -2.41 14.44 -2.39
C ARG A 34 -2.15 15.12 -1.06
N GLU A 35 -1.78 14.31 -0.09
CA GLU A 35 -1.15 14.82 1.13
C GLU A 35 0.23 15.39 0.82
N ASN A 36 0.62 16.46 1.50
CA ASN A 36 1.93 17.06 1.37
C ASN A 36 2.62 17.06 2.73
N SER A 37 3.89 16.68 2.77
CA SER A 37 4.65 16.67 4.02
C SER A 37 5.12 18.07 4.36
N LEU A 38 4.91 18.47 5.62
CA LEU A 38 5.52 19.65 6.18
C LEU A 38 6.60 19.26 7.18
N ILE A 39 7.64 20.09 7.23
CA ILE A 39 8.77 19.91 8.13
C ILE A 39 9.09 21.22 8.84
N GLY A 40 9.34 21.13 10.14
CA GLY A 40 9.75 22.25 10.97
C GLY A 40 10.88 21.85 11.89
N TYR A 41 11.63 22.86 12.29
CA TYR A 41 12.69 22.71 13.28
C TYR A 41 12.35 23.59 14.47
N GLY A 42 12.23 22.98 15.65
CA GLY A 42 11.67 23.59 16.84
C GLY A 42 12.45 23.28 18.11
N LEU A 43 11.98 23.88 19.20
CA LEU A 43 12.48 23.64 20.55
C LEU A 43 11.37 23.11 21.43
N VAL A 44 11.69 22.09 22.22
CA VAL A 44 10.84 21.58 23.29
C VAL A 44 11.41 22.05 24.62
N VAL A 45 10.57 22.60 25.48
CA VAL A 45 10.93 23.09 26.81
C VAL A 45 10.13 22.37 27.89
N GLY A 46 10.55 22.52 29.15
CA GLY A 46 9.85 21.91 30.29
C GLY A 46 10.18 20.42 30.48
N LEU A 47 11.29 19.96 29.92
CA LEU A 47 11.79 18.60 30.14
C LEU A 47 12.42 18.51 31.54
N ASP A 48 12.18 17.41 32.26
CA ASP A 48 12.67 17.19 33.63
C ASP A 48 14.09 16.59 33.63
N GLY A 49 15.07 17.39 33.19
CA GLY A 49 16.46 16.96 33.11
C GLY A 49 16.78 15.97 31.98
N THR A 50 15.81 15.69 31.09
CA THR A 50 15.93 14.74 29.97
C THR A 50 16.21 15.39 28.62
N GLY A 51 16.44 16.71 28.57
CA GLY A 51 16.80 17.47 27.38
C GLY A 51 18.20 17.19 26.85
N ASP A 52 18.62 18.01 25.90
CA ASP A 52 19.87 17.85 25.16
C ASP A 52 21.10 18.17 26.03
N GLN A 53 22.19 17.42 25.79
CA GLN A 53 23.49 17.70 26.40
C GLN A 53 24.27 18.65 25.50
N THR A 54 24.61 19.82 26.02
CA THR A 54 25.21 20.93 25.27
C THR A 54 26.57 20.64 24.67
N THR A 55 27.33 19.69 25.23
CA THR A 55 28.63 19.27 24.70
C THR A 55 28.52 18.46 23.40
N GLN A 56 27.37 17.85 23.12
CA GLN A 56 27.16 16.99 21.96
C GLN A 56 26.19 17.60 20.93
N THR A 57 25.47 18.65 21.31
CA THR A 57 24.40 19.26 20.49
C THR A 57 24.55 20.79 20.41
N PRO A 58 25.62 21.31 19.80
CA PRO A 58 25.87 22.76 19.71
C PRO A 58 24.79 23.51 18.90
N PHE A 59 24.00 22.81 18.09
CA PHE A 59 22.88 23.39 17.37
C PHE A 59 21.73 23.80 18.31
N THR A 60 21.48 23.09 19.42
CA THR A 60 20.39 23.41 20.35
C THR A 60 20.64 24.74 21.07
N THR A 61 21.89 25.00 21.47
CA THR A 61 22.29 26.29 22.07
C THR A 61 22.18 27.43 21.06
N GLN A 62 22.61 27.21 19.81
CA GLN A 62 22.49 28.22 18.76
C GLN A 62 21.02 28.57 18.47
N THR A 63 20.15 27.57 18.38
CA THR A 63 18.72 27.77 18.12
C THR A 63 18.05 28.53 19.24
N LEU A 64 18.35 28.19 20.49
CA LEU A 64 17.83 28.94 21.64
C LEU A 64 18.32 30.39 21.63
N ASN A 65 19.60 30.64 21.35
CA ASN A 65 20.15 31.98 21.23
C ASN A 65 19.47 32.79 20.11
N ASN A 66 19.25 32.18 18.95
CA ASN A 66 18.55 32.81 17.83
C ASN A 66 17.11 33.17 18.20
N MET A 67 16.39 32.26 18.88
CA MET A 67 15.03 32.51 19.36
C MET A 67 14.99 33.64 20.39
N LEU A 68 15.87 33.61 21.39
CA LEU A 68 15.97 34.68 22.40
C LEU A 68 16.30 36.03 21.76
N SER A 69 17.22 36.04 20.79
CA SER A 69 17.58 37.23 20.02
C SER A 69 16.38 37.79 19.24
N GLN A 70 15.57 36.93 18.61
CA GLN A 70 14.32 37.34 17.93
C GLN A 70 13.29 37.95 18.91
N LEU A 71 13.34 37.56 20.18
CA LEU A 71 12.53 38.14 21.27
C LEU A 71 13.17 39.37 21.93
N GLY A 72 14.29 39.87 21.40
CA GLY A 72 15.00 41.04 21.92
C GLY A 72 15.90 40.76 23.12
N ILE A 73 16.15 39.48 23.45
CA ILE A 73 17.01 39.06 24.55
C ILE A 73 18.40 38.72 24.01
N THR A 74 19.40 39.49 24.42
CA THR A 74 20.81 39.22 24.04
C THR A 74 21.48 38.34 25.09
N VAL A 75 21.93 37.15 24.69
CA VAL A 75 22.72 36.25 25.54
C VAL A 75 24.21 36.61 25.42
N PRO A 76 24.92 36.93 26.51
CA PRO A 76 26.35 37.25 26.46
C PRO A 76 27.19 36.08 25.92
N THR A 77 28.21 36.39 25.13
CA THR A 77 29.16 35.40 24.61
C THR A 77 29.89 34.69 25.74
N GLY A 78 29.97 33.35 25.68
CA GLY A 78 30.60 32.54 26.71
C GLY A 78 29.68 32.11 27.86
N THR A 79 28.40 32.47 27.82
CA THR A 79 27.41 31.98 28.78
C THR A 79 27.22 30.46 28.60
N ASN A 80 27.58 29.68 29.62
CA ASN A 80 27.39 28.23 29.61
C ASN A 80 25.93 27.89 29.91
N MET A 81 25.11 27.81 28.86
CA MET A 81 23.71 27.38 28.99
C MET A 81 23.66 25.87 29.25
N GLN A 82 23.12 25.45 30.40
CA GLN A 82 22.84 24.03 30.65
C GLN A 82 21.43 23.69 30.16
N LEU A 83 21.35 23.07 28.98
CA LEU A 83 20.07 22.77 28.30
C LEU A 83 19.41 21.46 28.74
N LYS A 84 19.59 21.02 29.98
CA LYS A 84 18.99 19.75 30.46
C LYS A 84 17.45 19.76 30.42
N ASN A 85 16.82 20.91 30.27
CA ASN A 85 15.36 21.07 30.20
C ASN A 85 14.85 21.49 28.82
N VAL A 86 15.74 21.52 27.81
CA VAL A 86 15.44 21.96 26.45
C VAL A 86 15.98 20.92 25.46
N ALA A 87 15.21 20.61 24.42
CA ALA A 87 15.66 19.74 23.33
C ALA A 87 15.36 20.37 21.97
N ALA A 88 16.30 20.24 21.04
CA ALA A 88 16.06 20.53 19.64
C ALA A 88 15.31 19.37 18.99
N VAL A 89 14.22 19.69 18.29
CA VAL A 89 13.33 18.71 17.70
C VAL A 89 13.04 18.98 16.24
N MET A 90 12.81 17.90 15.51
CA MET A 90 12.19 17.92 14.21
C MET A 90 10.69 17.70 14.37
N VAL A 91 9.90 18.57 13.75
CA VAL A 91 8.45 18.47 13.72
C VAL A 91 8.04 18.13 12.31
N THR A 92 7.22 17.09 12.15
CA THR A 92 6.68 16.69 10.86
C THR A 92 5.16 16.64 10.94
N ALA A 93 4.49 17.00 9.84
CA ALA A 93 3.04 16.96 9.74
C ALA A 93 2.63 16.51 8.34
N SER A 94 1.50 15.81 8.24
CA SER A 94 0.85 15.58 6.95
C SER A 94 -0.17 16.69 6.73
N TYR A 95 0.01 17.46 5.64
CA TYR A 95 -0.93 18.48 5.21
C TYR A 95 -1.96 17.85 4.27
N PRO A 96 -3.23 17.76 4.69
CA PRO A 96 -4.25 17.10 3.88
C PRO A 96 -4.58 17.91 2.62
N PRO A 97 -5.03 17.25 1.55
CA PRO A 97 -5.51 17.96 0.37
C PRO A 97 -6.75 18.80 0.72
N PHE A 98 -6.87 19.98 0.08
CA PHE A 98 -7.97 20.92 0.30
C PHE A 98 -8.10 21.47 1.73
N ALA A 99 -7.06 21.35 2.54
CA ALA A 99 -7.05 21.94 3.87
C ALA A 99 -7.22 23.46 3.80
N ARG A 100 -7.91 24.02 4.79
CA ARG A 100 -8.27 25.44 4.86
C ARG A 100 -7.50 26.14 5.96
N GLN A 101 -7.30 27.44 5.79
CA GLN A 101 -6.74 28.28 6.85
C GLN A 101 -7.59 28.14 8.14
N GLY A 102 -6.92 28.01 9.29
CA GLY A 102 -7.54 27.82 10.59
C GLY A 102 -7.87 26.36 10.95
N GLN A 103 -7.77 25.41 10.02
CA GLN A 103 -7.88 23.99 10.37
C GLN A 103 -6.65 23.53 11.15
N THR A 104 -6.88 22.57 12.05
CA THR A 104 -5.81 21.95 12.83
C THR A 104 -5.38 20.62 12.24
N ILE A 105 -4.09 20.32 12.31
CA ILE A 105 -3.51 19.04 11.91
C ILE A 105 -2.64 18.47 13.03
N ASP A 106 -2.53 17.15 13.04
CA ASP A 106 -1.64 16.44 13.96
C ASP A 106 -0.18 16.65 13.55
N VAL A 107 0.69 16.76 14.56
CA VAL A 107 2.14 16.82 14.36
C VAL A 107 2.85 15.73 15.12
N VAL A 108 3.93 15.22 14.53
CA VAL A 108 4.86 14.28 15.15
C VAL A 108 6.13 15.05 15.47
N VAL A 109 6.56 14.97 16.73
CA VAL A 109 7.74 15.64 17.25
C VAL A 109 8.78 14.60 17.60
N SER A 110 9.98 14.74 17.05
CA SER A 110 11.09 13.80 17.26
C SER A 110 12.33 14.55 17.71
N SER A 111 13.02 14.03 18.72
CA SER A 111 14.30 14.57 19.16
C SER A 111 15.31 14.51 18.02
N MET A 112 15.98 15.63 17.74
CA MET A 112 17.07 15.70 16.76
C MET A 112 18.44 15.48 17.42
N GLY A 113 18.54 15.83 18.70
CA GLY A 113 19.75 15.67 19.50
C GLY A 113 19.78 14.37 20.31
N ASN A 114 20.28 14.48 21.53
CA ASN A 114 20.50 13.36 22.44
C ASN A 114 19.61 13.43 23.69
N ALA A 115 18.49 14.15 23.61
CA ALA A 115 17.47 14.14 24.65
C ALA A 115 17.01 12.70 24.97
N LYS A 116 16.99 12.37 26.27
CA LYS A 116 16.62 11.04 26.79
C LYS A 116 15.11 10.79 26.69
N SER A 117 14.31 11.85 26.77
CA SER A 117 12.86 11.78 26.72
C SER A 117 12.27 13.15 26.41
N LEU A 118 11.22 13.17 25.58
CA LEU A 118 10.39 14.36 25.32
C LEU A 118 9.13 14.42 26.20
N ARG A 119 8.98 13.48 27.13
CA ARG A 119 7.79 13.37 28.01
C ARG A 119 7.66 14.60 28.90
N GLY A 120 6.45 15.17 28.94
CA GLY A 120 6.16 16.37 29.72
C GLY A 120 6.65 17.67 29.07
N GLY A 121 7.34 17.56 27.92
CA GLY A 121 7.80 18.70 27.16
C GLY A 121 6.66 19.43 26.43
N THR A 122 6.85 20.74 26.26
CA THR A 122 6.01 21.60 25.44
C THR A 122 6.80 22.05 24.22
N LEU A 123 6.28 21.77 23.03
CA LEU A 123 6.79 22.30 21.77
C LEU A 123 6.48 23.80 21.71
N LEU A 124 7.52 24.62 21.56
CA LEU A 124 7.38 26.05 21.28
C LEU A 124 6.90 26.27 19.85
N MET A 125 6.28 27.43 19.60
CA MET A 125 5.77 27.80 18.28
C MET A 125 6.83 27.57 17.20
N THR A 126 6.55 26.61 16.31
CA THR A 126 7.47 26.10 15.31
C THR A 126 6.83 26.22 13.93
N PRO A 127 7.39 27.03 13.02
CA PRO A 127 6.88 27.13 11.66
C PRO A 127 7.17 25.84 10.88
N LEU A 128 6.11 25.28 10.28
CA LEU A 128 6.18 24.11 9.41
C LEU A 128 6.22 24.55 7.94
N LYS A 129 7.27 24.14 7.25
CA LYS A 129 7.57 24.50 5.87
C LYS A 129 7.29 23.36 4.91
N GLY A 130 6.84 23.72 3.71
CA GLY A 130 6.78 22.80 2.58
C GLY A 130 8.14 22.64 1.89
N VAL A 131 8.16 21.84 0.82
CA VAL A 131 9.35 21.63 -0.02
C VAL A 131 9.84 22.90 -0.72
N ASP A 132 8.96 23.89 -0.88
CA ASP A 132 9.23 25.22 -1.42
C ASP A 132 9.83 26.18 -0.37
N SER A 133 10.17 25.69 0.83
CA SER A 133 10.68 26.46 1.97
C SER A 133 9.72 27.51 2.53
N GLN A 134 8.46 27.49 2.13
CA GLN A 134 7.47 28.44 2.57
C GLN A 134 6.67 27.89 3.76
N VAL A 135 6.24 28.75 4.69
CA VAL A 135 5.50 28.33 5.91
C VAL A 135 4.02 28.12 5.60
N TYR A 136 3.52 26.91 5.86
CA TYR A 136 2.10 26.54 5.64
C TYR A 136 1.31 26.35 6.93
N ALA A 137 1.97 25.98 8.02
CA ALA A 137 1.34 25.77 9.30
C ALA A 137 2.26 26.19 10.45
N LEU A 138 1.68 26.48 11.61
CA LEU A 138 2.39 26.77 12.85
C LEU A 138 2.07 25.68 13.87
N ALA A 139 3.10 24.98 14.35
CA ALA A 139 2.97 23.90 15.32
C ALA A 139 3.33 24.38 16.73
N GLN A 140 2.52 24.01 17.73
CA GLN A 140 2.78 24.28 19.14
C GLN A 140 1.98 23.29 20.01
N GLY A 141 2.47 22.99 21.21
CA GLY A 141 1.65 22.34 22.23
C GLY A 141 2.38 21.29 23.05
N ASN A 142 1.62 20.62 23.91
CA ASN A 142 2.15 19.65 24.85
C ASN A 142 2.36 18.30 24.15
N ILE A 143 3.52 17.70 24.34
CA ILE A 143 3.89 16.46 23.67
C ILE A 143 3.34 15.26 24.44
N LEU A 144 2.58 14.43 23.73
CA LEU A 144 2.17 13.12 24.23
C LEU A 144 3.17 12.05 23.76
N VAL A 145 3.81 11.36 24.70
CA VAL A 145 4.75 10.26 24.43
C VAL A 145 4.10 8.94 24.82
N GLY A 146 4.02 7.99 23.89
CA GLY A 146 3.30 6.73 24.05
C GLY A 146 4.04 5.62 24.83
N GLY A 147 4.94 5.95 25.75
CA GLY A 147 5.82 4.97 26.41
C GLY A 147 5.92 5.10 27.93
N ALA A 148 6.22 3.97 28.58
CA ALA A 148 6.51 3.90 30.00
C ALA A 148 7.94 3.38 30.19
N GLY A 149 8.79 4.20 30.82
CA GLY A 149 10.12 3.80 31.27
C GLY A 149 10.14 3.81 32.80
N ALA A 150 10.32 2.64 33.40
CA ALA A 150 10.58 2.52 34.83
C ALA A 150 11.96 1.88 35.01
N SER A 151 12.83 2.55 35.76
CA SER A 151 14.09 1.97 36.22
C SER A 151 13.92 1.67 37.71
N ALA A 152 13.88 0.39 38.06
CA ALA A 152 13.87 -0.06 39.45
C ALA A 152 14.87 -1.21 39.60
N GLY A 153 15.78 -1.09 40.57
CA GLY A 153 16.63 -2.20 41.01
C GLY A 153 17.69 -2.72 40.03
N GLY A 154 18.21 -1.89 39.12
CA GLY A 154 19.29 -2.27 38.20
C GLY A 154 18.83 -2.94 36.89
N SER A 155 17.52 -3.10 36.68
CA SER A 155 16.94 -3.53 35.40
C SER A 155 16.14 -2.38 34.78
N SER A 156 16.49 -1.96 33.57
CA SER A 156 15.72 -0.98 32.80
C SER A 156 14.76 -1.70 31.87
N VAL A 157 13.45 -1.63 32.16
CA VAL A 157 12.43 -2.05 31.20
C VAL A 157 11.94 -0.78 30.51
N GLN A 158 12.43 -0.55 29.29
CA GLN A 158 11.93 0.50 28.43
C GLN A 158 10.85 -0.09 27.52
N VAL A 159 9.58 0.27 27.77
CA VAL A 159 8.48 -0.04 26.86
C VAL A 159 8.23 1.20 26.00
N ASN A 160 8.59 1.11 24.71
CA ASN A 160 8.49 2.12 23.65
C ASN A 160 9.61 3.20 23.61
N GLN A 161 9.70 3.86 22.44
CA GLN A 161 10.60 4.99 22.20
C GLN A 161 10.12 6.25 22.94
N LEU A 162 10.98 6.85 23.78
CA LEU A 162 10.67 8.04 24.60
C LEU A 162 11.13 9.36 23.94
N ASN A 163 11.91 9.25 22.86
CA ASN A 163 12.51 10.36 22.12
C ASN A 163 11.62 10.93 21.01
N GLY A 164 10.37 10.46 20.91
CA GLY A 164 9.38 10.95 19.97
C GLY A 164 7.99 11.00 20.61
N GLY A 165 7.15 11.90 20.12
CA GLY A 165 5.79 12.06 20.59
C GLY A 165 4.89 12.69 19.53
N ARG A 166 3.60 12.75 19.83
CA ARG A 166 2.58 13.35 18.96
C ARG A 166 1.88 14.47 19.69
N ILE A 167 1.49 15.50 18.95
CA ILE A 167 0.58 16.54 19.42
C ILE A 167 -0.65 16.49 18.51
N THR A 168 -1.77 16.02 19.05
CA THR A 168 -3.04 15.96 18.33
C THR A 168 -3.56 17.37 18.11
N ASN A 169 -3.96 17.70 16.88
CA ASN A 169 -4.36 19.07 16.48
C ASN A 169 -3.30 20.13 16.86
N GLY A 170 -2.04 19.74 16.87
CA GLY A 170 -0.92 20.57 17.35
C GLY A 170 -0.40 21.60 16.37
N ALA A 171 -0.87 21.61 15.12
CA ALA A 171 -0.55 22.68 14.18
C ALA A 171 -1.78 23.31 13.56
N ILE A 172 -1.75 24.62 13.39
CA ILE A 172 -2.79 25.42 12.72
C ILE A 172 -2.30 25.77 11.33
N ILE A 173 -3.15 25.57 10.33
CA ILE A 173 -2.86 25.92 8.95
C ILE A 173 -3.00 27.43 8.78
N GLU A 174 -1.91 28.08 8.37
CA GLU A 174 -1.85 29.52 8.10
C GLU A 174 -1.97 29.84 6.62
N ARG A 175 -1.64 28.89 5.75
CA ARG A 175 -1.70 29.11 4.30
C ARG A 175 -2.23 27.89 3.57
N GLU A 176 -3.11 28.16 2.61
CA GLU A 176 -3.64 27.15 1.69
C GLU A 176 -2.63 26.82 0.60
N LEU A 177 -2.52 25.54 0.23
CA LEU A 177 -1.78 25.14 -0.96
C LEU A 177 -2.59 25.50 -2.22
N PRO A 178 -1.96 26.06 -3.26
CA PRO A 178 -2.66 26.31 -4.52
C PRO A 178 -3.10 24.97 -5.14
N THR A 179 -4.42 24.77 -5.25
CA THR A 179 -4.98 23.55 -5.86
C THR A 179 -5.30 23.82 -7.33
N GLN A 180 -4.87 22.93 -8.22
CA GLN A 180 -5.25 22.95 -9.64
C GLN A 180 -6.52 22.12 -9.92
N PHE A 181 -7.28 21.77 -8.88
CA PHE A 181 -8.45 20.94 -9.01
C PHE A 181 -9.49 21.62 -9.91
N GLY A 182 -9.88 20.94 -10.99
CA GLY A 182 -10.85 21.45 -11.95
C GLY A 182 -10.36 22.63 -12.80
N ALA A 183 -9.06 22.96 -12.76
CA ALA A 183 -8.48 23.97 -13.63
C ALA A 183 -8.63 23.55 -15.11
N GLY A 184 -9.07 24.48 -15.97
CA GLY A 184 -9.27 24.20 -17.40
C GLY A 184 -10.48 23.31 -17.71
N ASN A 185 -11.44 23.16 -16.79
CA ASN A 185 -12.61 22.29 -16.94
C ASN A 185 -12.27 20.81 -17.19
N THR A 186 -11.10 20.38 -16.71
CA THR A 186 -10.64 19.00 -16.80
C THR A 186 -10.16 18.49 -15.44
N ILE A 187 -10.46 17.24 -15.14
CA ILE A 187 -9.93 16.51 -13.99
C ILE A 187 -9.28 15.24 -14.51
N ASN A 188 -8.04 15.00 -14.12
CA ASN A 188 -7.36 13.76 -14.46
C ASN A 188 -7.51 12.77 -13.31
N LEU A 189 -8.00 11.58 -13.63
CA LEU A 189 -8.03 10.42 -12.74
C LEU A 189 -6.78 9.59 -13.01
N GLN A 190 -6.06 9.24 -11.96
CA GLN A 190 -4.88 8.38 -12.01
C GLN A 190 -5.25 7.00 -11.48
N LEU A 191 -5.14 5.98 -12.33
CA LEU A 191 -5.31 4.60 -11.94
C LEU A 191 -4.25 4.21 -10.90
N ASN A 192 -4.64 3.33 -9.98
CA ASN A 192 -3.73 2.81 -8.96
C ASN A 192 -2.66 1.90 -9.60
N ASP A 193 -3.09 1.04 -10.52
CA ASP A 193 -2.25 0.14 -11.32
C ASP A 193 -2.21 0.58 -12.80
N GLU A 194 -1.07 0.41 -13.46
CA GLU A 194 -0.91 0.75 -14.89
C GLU A 194 -1.51 -0.35 -15.77
N ASP A 195 -2.64 -0.05 -16.44
CA ASP A 195 -3.31 -0.98 -17.36
C ASP A 195 -4.12 -0.22 -18.42
N PHE A 196 -3.71 -0.35 -19.69
CA PHE A 196 -4.40 0.24 -20.84
C PHE A 196 -5.85 -0.23 -20.98
N THR A 197 -6.12 -1.50 -20.68
CA THR A 197 -7.47 -2.09 -20.76
C THR A 197 -8.36 -1.46 -19.69
N MET A 198 -7.85 -1.32 -18.47
CA MET A 198 -8.58 -0.69 -17.37
C MET A 198 -8.86 0.79 -17.65
N ALA A 199 -7.86 1.53 -18.11
CA ALA A 199 -8.01 2.94 -18.47
C ALA A 199 -9.09 3.15 -19.56
N GLN A 200 -9.11 2.26 -20.55
CA GLN A 200 -10.14 2.25 -21.60
C GLN A 200 -11.52 1.89 -21.05
N GLN A 201 -11.63 0.85 -20.21
CA GLN A 201 -12.89 0.44 -19.58
C GLN A 201 -13.50 1.53 -18.71
N ILE A 202 -12.68 2.22 -17.91
CA ILE A 202 -13.08 3.39 -17.10
C ILE A 202 -13.59 4.51 -18.03
N THR A 203 -12.85 4.82 -19.08
CA THR A 203 -13.22 5.84 -20.07
C THR A 203 -14.57 5.53 -20.72
N ASP A 204 -14.80 4.27 -21.13
CA ASP A 204 -16.03 3.82 -21.75
C ASP A 204 -17.21 3.80 -20.76
N ALA A 205 -16.98 3.48 -19.49
CA ALA A 205 -17.99 3.58 -18.44
C ALA A 205 -18.45 5.04 -18.24
N ILE A 206 -17.50 5.98 -18.15
CA ILE A 206 -17.81 7.40 -17.99
C ILE A 206 -18.54 7.94 -19.23
N ASN A 207 -18.04 7.64 -20.43
CA ASN A 207 -18.64 8.09 -21.69
C ASN A 207 -20.06 7.54 -21.89
N ARG A 208 -20.34 6.29 -21.49
CA ARG A 208 -21.70 5.72 -21.53
C ARG A 208 -22.67 6.45 -20.62
N ALA A 209 -22.23 6.84 -19.42
CA ALA A 209 -23.09 7.50 -18.44
C ALA A 209 -23.30 9.00 -18.70
N ARG A 210 -22.29 9.69 -19.27
CA ARG A 210 -22.27 11.16 -19.39
C ARG A 210 -22.28 11.69 -20.82
N GLY A 211 -22.18 10.81 -21.82
CA GLY A 211 -22.08 11.15 -23.23
C GLY A 211 -20.65 11.04 -23.76
N TYR A 212 -20.53 10.67 -25.03
CA TYR A 212 -19.23 10.51 -25.71
C TYR A 212 -18.42 11.81 -25.70
N GLY A 213 -17.14 11.70 -25.35
CA GLY A 213 -16.21 12.83 -25.23
C GLY A 213 -16.13 13.45 -23.83
N SER A 214 -16.82 12.87 -22.85
CA SER A 214 -16.72 13.28 -21.43
C SER A 214 -15.45 12.76 -20.77
N ALA A 215 -14.91 11.64 -21.23
CA ALA A 215 -13.65 11.08 -20.75
C ALA A 215 -12.76 10.62 -21.91
N THR A 216 -11.45 10.64 -21.69
CA THR A 216 -10.42 10.21 -22.63
C THR A 216 -9.26 9.60 -21.86
N ALA A 217 -8.91 8.34 -22.16
CA ALA A 217 -7.68 7.74 -21.68
C ALA A 217 -6.49 8.38 -22.41
N LEU A 218 -5.57 8.99 -21.66
CA LEU A 218 -4.35 9.58 -22.21
C LEU A 218 -3.22 8.56 -22.29
N ASP A 219 -3.13 7.68 -21.29
CA ASP A 219 -2.12 6.62 -21.17
C ASP A 219 -2.66 5.47 -20.27
N ALA A 220 -1.82 4.48 -19.95
CA ALA A 220 -2.19 3.33 -19.10
C ALA A 220 -2.56 3.68 -17.65
N ARG A 221 -2.29 4.92 -17.21
CA ARG A 221 -2.47 5.37 -15.83
C ARG A 221 -3.40 6.58 -15.73
N THR A 222 -3.62 7.34 -16.79
CA THR A 222 -4.30 8.64 -16.74
C THR A 222 -5.55 8.65 -17.60
N VAL A 223 -6.69 8.87 -16.97
CA VAL A 223 -7.98 9.13 -17.63
C VAL A 223 -8.36 10.59 -17.40
N GLN A 224 -8.37 11.38 -18.46
CA GLN A 224 -8.82 12.76 -18.43
C GLN A 224 -10.34 12.83 -18.55
N VAL A 225 -10.96 13.58 -17.65
CA VAL A 225 -12.41 13.76 -17.58
C VAL A 225 -12.74 15.24 -17.74
N ARG A 226 -13.61 15.56 -18.70
CA ARG A 226 -14.13 16.92 -18.89
C ARG A 226 -15.26 17.17 -17.90
N VAL A 227 -15.11 18.22 -17.09
CA VAL A 227 -16.07 18.58 -16.06
C VAL A 227 -16.80 19.89 -16.37
N PRO A 228 -18.07 20.06 -15.94
CA PRO A 228 -18.77 21.32 -16.11
C PRO A 228 -18.05 22.49 -15.40
N SER A 229 -18.24 23.71 -15.88
CA SER A 229 -17.71 24.90 -15.20
C SER A 229 -18.39 25.11 -13.84
N GLY A 230 -17.60 25.41 -12.80
CA GLY A 230 -18.06 25.76 -11.46
C GLY A 230 -17.84 24.67 -10.41
N ASN A 231 -17.26 25.04 -9.27
CA ASN A 231 -16.75 24.11 -8.25
C ASN A 231 -17.82 23.14 -7.69
N SER A 232 -19.05 23.60 -7.46
CA SER A 232 -20.12 22.76 -6.91
C SER A 232 -20.60 21.69 -7.90
N SER A 233 -20.69 22.05 -9.18
CA SER A 233 -21.01 21.11 -10.26
C SER A 233 -19.88 20.10 -10.48
N GLN A 234 -18.62 20.52 -10.35
CA GLN A 234 -17.45 19.64 -10.49
C GLN A 234 -17.39 18.58 -9.40
N VAL A 235 -17.60 18.97 -8.13
CA VAL A 235 -17.60 18.01 -7.00
C VAL A 235 -18.72 16.98 -7.17
N ARG A 236 -19.94 17.42 -7.53
CA ARG A 236 -21.05 16.49 -7.80
C ARG A 236 -20.72 15.56 -8.96
N PHE A 237 -20.22 16.11 -10.07
CA PHE A 237 -19.86 15.35 -11.26
C PHE A 237 -18.80 14.29 -10.97
N LEU A 238 -17.77 14.65 -10.20
CA LEU A 238 -16.72 13.73 -9.79
C LEU A 238 -17.24 12.66 -8.82
N ALA A 239 -18.12 13.03 -7.88
CA ALA A 239 -18.75 12.09 -6.97
C ALA A 239 -19.61 11.06 -7.71
N ASP A 240 -20.35 11.49 -8.75
CA ASP A 240 -21.11 10.58 -9.62
C ASP A 240 -20.18 9.59 -10.31
N ILE A 241 -19.09 10.08 -10.92
CA ILE A 241 -18.08 9.24 -11.60
C ILE A 241 -17.42 8.26 -10.64
N GLN A 242 -16.98 8.72 -9.47
CA GLN A 242 -16.34 7.88 -8.46
C GLN A 242 -17.22 6.76 -7.94
N ASN A 243 -18.55 6.86 -8.08
CA ASN A 243 -19.50 5.81 -7.72
C ASN A 243 -19.86 4.89 -8.89
N MET A 244 -19.41 5.19 -10.11
CA MET A 244 -19.68 4.31 -11.26
C MET A 244 -18.92 3.00 -11.09
N GLU A 245 -19.61 1.94 -11.48
CA GLU A 245 -19.11 0.58 -11.49
C GLU A 245 -18.43 0.27 -12.82
N VAL A 246 -17.24 -0.30 -12.73
CA VAL A 246 -16.46 -0.78 -13.87
C VAL A 246 -16.22 -2.26 -13.69
N ASN A 247 -16.52 -3.03 -14.74
CA ASN A 247 -16.22 -4.45 -14.76
C ASN A 247 -14.72 -4.64 -14.79
N VAL A 248 -14.15 -5.18 -13.72
CA VAL A 248 -12.72 -5.44 -13.66
C VAL A 248 -12.45 -6.74 -14.38
N THR A 249 -11.57 -6.70 -15.39
CA THR A 249 -11.04 -7.94 -15.97
C THR A 249 -10.37 -8.73 -14.85
N PRO A 250 -10.60 -10.05 -14.73
CA PRO A 250 -9.90 -10.85 -13.72
C PRO A 250 -8.40 -10.57 -13.80
N GLN A 251 -7.79 -10.08 -12.71
CA GLN A 251 -6.35 -9.79 -12.73
C GLN A 251 -5.56 -11.07 -13.08
N ASP A 252 -4.30 -10.94 -13.48
CA ASP A 252 -3.44 -12.10 -13.66
C ASP A 252 -3.19 -12.81 -12.33
N ALA A 253 -3.12 -14.14 -12.36
CA ALA A 253 -2.80 -14.92 -11.16
C ALA A 253 -1.42 -14.49 -10.64
N LYS A 254 -1.32 -14.26 -9.33
CA LYS A 254 -0.12 -13.75 -8.66
C LYS A 254 0.27 -14.69 -7.53
N VAL A 255 1.57 -15.02 -7.46
CA VAL A 255 2.17 -15.85 -6.42
C VAL A 255 3.19 -14.99 -5.68
N VAL A 256 2.99 -14.77 -4.38
CA VAL A 256 3.91 -14.02 -3.52
C VAL A 256 4.63 -15.01 -2.61
N ILE A 257 5.96 -14.97 -2.59
CA ILE A 257 6.77 -15.84 -1.74
C ILE A 257 7.62 -15.00 -0.80
N ASN A 258 7.56 -15.30 0.49
CA ASN A 258 8.51 -14.77 1.45
C ASN A 258 9.80 -15.60 1.43
N SER A 259 10.89 -14.98 0.99
CA SER A 259 12.20 -15.63 0.84
C SER A 259 12.79 -16.15 2.16
N ARG A 260 12.40 -15.55 3.30
CA ARG A 260 12.88 -15.93 4.63
C ARG A 260 12.05 -17.04 5.27
N THR A 261 10.72 -16.95 5.19
CA THR A 261 9.82 -17.88 5.87
C THR A 261 9.34 -19.03 4.98
N GLY A 262 9.51 -18.93 3.65
CA GLY A 262 8.96 -19.89 2.69
C GLY A 262 7.44 -19.85 2.56
N SER A 263 6.79 -18.83 3.13
CA SER A 263 5.34 -18.66 3.03
C SER A 263 4.96 -18.28 1.60
N VAL A 264 4.00 -18.99 1.02
CA VAL A 264 3.49 -18.77 -0.34
C VAL A 264 2.04 -18.31 -0.26
N VAL A 265 1.72 -17.17 -0.88
CA VAL A 265 0.37 -16.59 -0.95
C VAL A 265 -0.05 -16.44 -2.41
N MET A 266 -1.29 -16.78 -2.73
CA MET A 266 -1.87 -16.69 -4.06
C MET A 266 -3.19 -15.92 -4.04
N ASN A 267 -3.43 -15.07 -5.03
CA ASN A 267 -4.67 -14.30 -5.12
C ASN A 267 -5.83 -15.08 -5.76
N ARG A 268 -5.55 -16.10 -6.58
CA ARG A 268 -6.54 -17.02 -7.16
C ARG A 268 -5.88 -18.33 -7.57
N GLU A 269 -6.68 -19.25 -8.11
CA GLU A 269 -6.22 -20.54 -8.63
C GLU A 269 -5.15 -20.34 -9.72
N VAL A 270 -3.98 -20.96 -9.54
CA VAL A 270 -2.87 -20.89 -10.49
C VAL A 270 -2.80 -22.20 -11.27
N THR A 271 -2.98 -22.12 -12.59
CA THR A 271 -2.87 -23.27 -13.48
C THR A 271 -1.43 -23.51 -13.92
N LEU A 272 -1.06 -24.79 -14.01
CA LEU A 272 0.25 -25.24 -14.49
C LEU A 272 0.13 -25.91 -15.87
N ASP A 273 1.04 -25.55 -16.77
CA ASP A 273 1.27 -26.25 -18.04
C ASP A 273 2.35 -27.34 -17.87
N SER A 274 2.47 -28.23 -18.85
CA SER A 274 3.43 -29.34 -18.78
C SER A 274 4.87 -28.83 -18.85
N CYS A 275 5.69 -29.17 -17.86
CA CYS A 275 7.12 -28.85 -17.83
C CYS A 275 7.89 -29.76 -16.87
N ALA A 276 9.20 -29.86 -17.07
CA ALA A 276 10.10 -30.51 -16.13
C ALA A 276 11.16 -29.50 -15.67
N VAL A 277 11.28 -29.32 -14.36
CA VAL A 277 12.23 -28.41 -13.71
C VAL A 277 13.11 -29.23 -12.76
N ALA A 278 14.42 -29.04 -12.84
CA ALA A 278 15.37 -29.67 -11.92
C ALA A 278 16.16 -28.56 -11.21
N GLN A 279 16.17 -28.59 -9.88
CA GLN A 279 16.84 -27.62 -9.02
C GLN A 279 17.50 -28.33 -7.85
N GLY A 280 18.84 -28.27 -7.78
CA GLY A 280 19.62 -28.96 -6.75
C GLY A 280 19.42 -30.49 -6.80
N ASN A 281 18.99 -31.08 -5.68
CA ASN A 281 18.66 -32.49 -5.58
C ASN A 281 17.17 -32.80 -5.88
N LEU A 282 16.36 -31.81 -6.23
CA LEU A 282 14.93 -31.95 -6.49
C LEU A 282 14.63 -31.81 -7.98
N SER A 283 13.78 -32.68 -8.52
CA SER A 283 13.22 -32.55 -9.86
C SER A 283 11.71 -32.68 -9.81
N VAL A 284 11.03 -31.76 -10.46
CA VAL A 284 9.57 -31.66 -10.57
C VAL A 284 9.20 -31.83 -12.03
N THR A 285 8.37 -32.82 -12.34
CA THR A 285 7.81 -33.02 -13.68
C THR A 285 6.30 -32.89 -13.61
N VAL A 286 5.75 -31.94 -14.36
CA VAL A 286 4.31 -31.70 -14.51
C VAL A 286 3.91 -32.19 -15.89
N ASN A 287 3.00 -33.16 -15.97
CA ASN A 287 2.50 -33.71 -17.22
C ASN A 287 0.99 -33.57 -17.29
N ARG A 288 0.48 -32.79 -18.24
CA ARG A 288 -0.95 -32.57 -18.45
C ARG A 288 -1.45 -33.47 -19.58
N GLN A 289 -2.27 -34.46 -19.23
CA GLN A 289 -2.92 -35.39 -20.16
C GLN A 289 -4.41 -35.08 -20.27
N LEU A 290 -4.95 -35.10 -21.49
CA LEU A 290 -6.39 -34.99 -21.69
C LEU A 290 -6.99 -36.40 -21.61
N ASN A 291 -7.82 -36.64 -20.59
CA ASN A 291 -8.51 -37.91 -20.43
C ASN A 291 -9.91 -37.77 -21.04
N VAL A 292 -10.27 -38.70 -21.92
CA VAL A 292 -11.55 -38.69 -22.60
C VAL A 292 -12.46 -39.66 -21.88
N ASN A 293 -13.46 -39.13 -21.17
CA ASN A 293 -14.46 -39.95 -20.52
C ASN A 293 -15.66 -40.12 -21.47
N GLN A 294 -15.72 -41.28 -22.12
CA GLN A 294 -16.83 -41.67 -22.99
C GLN A 294 -17.64 -42.77 -22.29
N PRO A 295 -18.92 -42.51 -21.95
CA PRO A 295 -19.79 -43.51 -21.35
C PRO A 295 -19.93 -44.72 -22.27
N ASN A 296 -19.71 -45.92 -21.74
CA ASN A 296 -19.65 -47.18 -22.48
C ASN A 296 -21.03 -47.87 -22.64
N THR A 297 -22.13 -47.18 -22.32
CA THR A 297 -23.50 -47.71 -22.47
C THR A 297 -23.99 -47.53 -23.92
N PRO A 298 -24.23 -48.60 -24.71
CA PRO A 298 -24.45 -48.50 -26.16
C PRO A 298 -25.74 -47.79 -26.61
N PHE A 299 -26.59 -47.36 -25.67
CA PHE A 299 -27.83 -46.61 -25.94
C PHE A 299 -28.11 -45.50 -24.90
N GLY A 300 -27.16 -45.23 -24.00
CA GLY A 300 -27.26 -44.11 -23.07
C GLY A 300 -26.63 -42.89 -23.75
N GLY A 301 -27.43 -41.87 -24.08
CA GLY A 301 -27.01 -40.64 -24.78
C GLY A 301 -26.04 -39.76 -23.99
N GLY A 302 -25.01 -40.34 -23.38
CA GLY A 302 -23.94 -39.64 -22.67
C GLY A 302 -23.02 -38.94 -23.66
N GLN A 303 -22.79 -37.64 -23.42
CA GLN A 303 -21.85 -36.85 -24.21
C GLN A 303 -20.42 -37.17 -23.75
N THR A 304 -19.52 -37.35 -24.72
CA THR A 304 -18.08 -37.46 -24.43
C THR A 304 -17.60 -36.17 -23.79
N VAL A 305 -17.06 -36.24 -22.56
CA VAL A 305 -16.48 -35.08 -21.88
C VAL A 305 -14.96 -35.26 -21.85
N VAL A 306 -14.25 -34.25 -22.35
CA VAL A 306 -12.79 -34.17 -22.24
C VAL A 306 -12.47 -33.54 -20.88
N THR A 307 -11.87 -34.33 -19.99
CA THR A 307 -11.43 -33.86 -18.66
C THR A 307 -9.90 -33.77 -18.62
N PRO A 308 -9.31 -32.61 -18.29
CA PRO A 308 -7.87 -32.52 -18.11
C PRO A 308 -7.44 -33.24 -16.82
N GLN A 309 -6.48 -34.15 -16.94
CA GLN A 309 -5.82 -34.85 -15.83
C GLN A 309 -4.35 -34.46 -15.80
N THR A 310 -3.83 -34.04 -14.66
CA THR A 310 -2.41 -33.64 -14.53
C THR A 310 -1.71 -34.55 -13.54
N GLN A 311 -0.54 -35.05 -13.92
CA GLN A 311 0.32 -35.87 -13.09
C GLN A 311 1.55 -35.06 -12.71
N ILE A 312 1.87 -35.04 -11.42
CA ILE A 312 3.02 -34.32 -10.90
C ILE A 312 3.94 -35.34 -10.24
N ASP A 313 5.12 -35.54 -10.84
CA ASP A 313 6.13 -36.45 -10.36
C ASP A 313 7.28 -35.66 -9.75
N LEU A 314 7.57 -35.93 -8.47
CA LEU A 314 8.69 -35.33 -7.75
C LEU A 314 9.76 -36.37 -7.46
N ARG A 315 11.02 -36.02 -7.74
CA ARG A 315 12.20 -36.87 -7.53
C ARG A 315 13.22 -36.15 -6.66
N GLN A 316 13.69 -36.83 -5.61
CA GLN A 316 14.85 -36.40 -4.84
C GLN A 316 16.01 -37.36 -5.12
N SER A 317 17.20 -36.85 -5.43
CA SER A 317 18.38 -37.69 -5.68
C SER A 317 18.68 -38.57 -4.46
N GLY A 318 18.53 -39.90 -4.61
CA GLY A 318 18.72 -40.90 -3.55
C GLY A 318 17.47 -41.28 -2.75
N GLY A 319 16.29 -40.74 -3.08
CA GLY A 319 15.02 -40.95 -2.37
C GLY A 319 13.92 -41.62 -3.20
N SER A 320 12.76 -41.88 -2.58
CA SER A 320 11.60 -42.54 -3.19
C SER A 320 10.81 -41.61 -4.12
N LEU A 321 10.27 -42.17 -5.20
CA LEU A 321 9.36 -41.49 -6.13
C LEU A 321 8.01 -41.21 -5.45
N GLN A 322 7.67 -39.94 -5.26
CA GLN A 322 6.35 -39.51 -4.82
C GLN A 322 5.60 -38.95 -6.02
N SER A 323 4.65 -39.74 -6.54
CA SER A 323 3.75 -39.31 -7.62
C SER A 323 2.46 -38.79 -7.02
N VAL A 324 2.18 -37.50 -7.21
CA VAL A 324 0.96 -36.86 -6.75
C VAL A 324 -0.02 -36.79 -7.92
N ARG A 325 -1.08 -37.59 -7.84
CA ARG A 325 -2.23 -37.52 -8.74
C ARG A 325 -3.21 -36.47 -8.19
N SER A 326 -3.02 -35.21 -8.55
CA SER A 326 -3.87 -34.10 -8.09
C SER A 326 -4.27 -33.21 -9.25
N SER A 327 -5.36 -32.47 -9.09
CA SER A 327 -5.74 -31.40 -10.02
C SER A 327 -4.59 -30.41 -10.19
N ALA A 328 -4.50 -29.84 -11.38
CA ALA A 328 -3.38 -29.03 -11.92
C ALA A 328 -3.18 -27.69 -11.20
N ASN A 329 -2.92 -27.70 -9.90
CA ASN A 329 -2.84 -26.50 -9.08
C ASN A 329 -1.49 -26.40 -8.37
N LEU A 330 -0.91 -25.20 -8.38
CA LEU A 330 0.31 -24.85 -7.68
C LEU A 330 0.26 -25.23 -6.19
N ASN A 331 -0.90 -25.14 -5.56
CA ASN A 331 -1.11 -25.58 -4.18
C ASN A 331 -0.65 -27.02 -3.91
N SER A 332 -0.84 -27.93 -4.86
CA SER A 332 -0.44 -29.33 -4.71
C SER A 332 1.07 -29.50 -4.86
N VAL A 333 1.70 -28.72 -5.75
CA VAL A 333 3.16 -28.69 -5.92
C VAL A 333 3.84 -28.15 -4.67
N VAL A 334 3.39 -26.99 -4.16
CA VAL A 334 3.97 -26.35 -2.97
C VAL A 334 3.83 -27.26 -1.74
N ARG A 335 2.68 -27.90 -1.54
CA ARG A 335 2.48 -28.88 -0.45
C ARG A 335 3.39 -30.09 -0.58
N ALA A 336 3.55 -30.64 -1.78
CA ALA A 336 4.41 -31.80 -2.02
C ALA A 336 5.89 -31.46 -1.81
N LEU A 337 6.34 -30.29 -2.28
CA LEU A 337 7.71 -29.79 -2.06
C LEU A 337 7.98 -29.53 -0.56
N ASN A 338 7.02 -28.92 0.16
CA ASN A 338 7.11 -28.74 1.61
C ASN A 338 7.19 -30.08 2.36
N ALA A 339 6.40 -31.09 1.94
CA ALA A 339 6.42 -32.43 2.54
C ALA A 339 7.74 -33.19 2.31
N LEU A 340 8.45 -32.87 1.21
CA LEU A 340 9.77 -33.41 0.88
C LEU A 340 10.92 -32.64 1.54
N GLY A 341 10.61 -31.64 2.36
CA GLY A 341 11.61 -30.83 3.08
C GLY A 341 12.36 -29.83 2.20
N ALA A 342 11.76 -29.40 1.08
CA ALA A 342 12.34 -28.33 0.26
C ALA A 342 12.52 -27.06 1.09
N THR A 343 13.69 -26.43 1.00
CA THR A 343 13.93 -25.17 1.69
C THR A 343 13.16 -24.02 1.01
N PRO A 344 12.90 -22.90 1.69
CA PRO A 344 12.33 -21.69 1.06
C PRO A 344 13.09 -21.25 -0.20
N MET A 345 14.41 -21.40 -0.20
CA MET A 345 15.26 -21.07 -1.35
C MET A 345 15.02 -22.03 -2.52
N ASP A 346 14.83 -23.33 -2.26
CA ASP A 346 14.54 -24.33 -3.29
C ASP A 346 13.16 -24.09 -3.91
N LEU A 347 12.15 -23.80 -3.09
CA LEU A 347 10.81 -23.44 -3.56
C LEU A 347 10.82 -22.22 -4.47
N MET A 348 11.48 -21.15 -4.03
CA MET A 348 11.62 -19.93 -4.81
C MET A 348 12.29 -20.19 -6.15
N SER A 349 13.39 -20.94 -6.16
CA SER A 349 14.14 -21.22 -7.37
C SER A 349 13.39 -22.13 -8.34
N ILE A 350 12.67 -23.15 -7.85
CA ILE A 350 11.79 -23.99 -8.66
C ILE A 350 10.68 -23.16 -9.28
N LEU A 351 9.98 -22.33 -8.49
CA LEU A 351 8.86 -21.53 -8.97
C LEU A 351 9.30 -20.44 -9.96
N GLN A 352 10.46 -19.83 -9.75
CA GLN A 352 11.07 -18.90 -10.70
C GLN A 352 11.47 -19.60 -12.01
N SER A 353 12.01 -20.82 -11.92
CA SER A 353 12.34 -21.64 -13.09
C SER A 353 11.09 -22.05 -13.86
N MET A 354 10.00 -22.40 -13.17
CA MET A 354 8.70 -22.71 -13.78
C MET A 354 8.08 -21.48 -14.48
N GLN A 355 8.23 -20.29 -13.89
CA GLN A 355 7.81 -19.03 -14.52
C GLN A 355 8.64 -18.73 -15.77
N SER A 356 9.96 -18.87 -15.69
CA SER A 356 10.90 -18.61 -16.79
C SER A 356 10.70 -19.60 -17.96
N ALA A 357 10.34 -20.85 -17.64
CA ALA A 357 9.98 -21.88 -18.61
C ALA A 357 8.56 -21.68 -19.20
N GLY A 358 7.79 -20.70 -18.72
CA GLY A 358 6.45 -20.39 -19.19
C GLY A 358 5.36 -21.38 -18.75
N CYS A 359 5.67 -22.33 -17.87
CA CYS A 359 4.70 -23.32 -17.40
C CYS A 359 3.91 -22.90 -16.16
N LEU A 360 4.39 -21.90 -15.43
CA LEU A 360 3.63 -21.23 -14.37
C LEU A 360 2.87 -20.04 -14.97
N ARG A 361 1.53 -20.14 -15.09
CA ARG A 361 0.67 -19.04 -15.56
C ARG A 361 0.34 -18.06 -14.43
N ALA A 362 1.36 -17.48 -13.83
CA ALA A 362 1.22 -16.48 -12.79
C ALA A 362 2.42 -15.53 -12.74
N LYS A 363 2.20 -14.31 -12.25
CA LYS A 363 3.25 -13.37 -11.89
C LYS A 363 3.83 -13.74 -10.53
N LEU A 364 5.10 -14.12 -10.50
CA LEU A 364 5.84 -14.39 -9.26
C LEU A 364 6.40 -13.08 -8.68
N GLU A 365 6.21 -12.86 -7.37
CA GLU A 365 6.80 -11.76 -6.61
C GLU A 365 7.48 -12.30 -5.34
N ILE A 366 8.65 -11.74 -5.02
CA ILE A 366 9.49 -12.20 -3.90
C ILE A 366 9.59 -11.06 -2.88
N ILE A 367 9.33 -11.37 -1.61
CA ILE A 367 9.38 -10.43 -0.47
C ILE A 367 10.30 -10.90 0.66
#